data_AF-A0A925DI57-F1
#
_entry.id   AF-A0A925DI57-F1
#
_cell.length_a   1.000
_cell.length_b   1.000
_cell.length_c   1.000
_cell.angle_alpha   90.00
_cell.angle_beta   90.00
_cell.angle_gamma   90.00
#
_symmetry.space_group_name_H-M   'P 1'
#
loop_
_entity.id
_entity.type
_entity.pdbx_description
1 polymer ?
#
loop_
_entity_poly.entity_id
_entity_poly.type
_entity_poly.pdbx_seq_one_letter_code
_entity_poly.pdbx_strand_id
1 'polypeptide(L)'
;TAAVRAHFAAAAPAEAEAQAQANANADANVVTAPAMPDCLPRLLQLLAEGDSDAIDLWQEHEGQFNAALAPQTALRVGAALQNFEFDAAHALLAGVPAAAAQA
;
A
#
# COMPACT_ATOMS: atom_id res chain seq x y z
N THR A 1 -56.51 51.52 14.20
CA THR A 1 -56.17 51.46 12.76
C THR A 1 -54.74 50.96 12.66
N ALA A 2 -54.52 49.64 12.66
CA ALA A 2 -54.39 48.79 11.47
C ALA A 2 -53.17 49.14 10.60
N ALA A 3 -52.13 48.31 10.63
CA ALA A 3 -51.53 47.68 9.45
C ALA A 3 -50.34 46.79 9.84
N VAL A 4 -50.58 45.50 9.68
CA VAL A 4 -49.61 44.40 9.63
C VAL A 4 -48.60 44.62 8.49
N ARG A 5 -47.32 44.33 8.73
CA ARG A 5 -46.35 44.08 7.64
C ARG A 5 -45.31 43.06 8.08
N ALA A 6 -45.52 41.82 7.65
CA ALA A 6 -44.54 40.75 7.67
C ALA A 6 -43.57 40.96 6.50
N HIS A 7 -42.26 40.99 6.75
CA HIS A 7 -41.24 40.88 5.71
C HIS A 7 -40.00 40.14 6.23
N PHE A 8 -39.72 39.05 5.50
CA PHE A 8 -38.41 38.57 5.07
C PHE A 8 -37.51 37.74 6.00
N ALA A 9 -37.26 36.54 5.46
CA ALA A 9 -36.19 35.61 5.74
C ALA A 9 -34.78 36.22 5.77
N ALA A 10 -33.92 35.68 6.63
CA ALA A 10 -32.61 35.15 6.24
C ALA A 10 -32.01 34.42 7.45
N ALA A 11 -31.72 33.14 7.25
CA ALA A 11 -31.05 32.26 8.18
C ALA A 11 -29.54 32.57 8.20
N ALA A 12 -28.96 32.68 9.39
CA ALA A 12 -27.66 32.13 9.76
C ALA A 12 -27.28 32.59 11.18
N PRO A 13 -27.28 31.70 12.18
CA PRO A 13 -26.34 31.78 13.27
C PRO A 13 -25.11 30.95 12.91
N ALA A 14 -24.01 31.66 12.74
CA ALA A 14 -22.67 31.11 12.76
C ALA A 14 -22.22 30.98 14.21
N GLU A 15 -22.05 29.76 14.72
CA GLU A 15 -21.17 29.38 15.84
C GLU A 15 -20.81 27.90 15.57
N ALA A 16 -19.64 27.55 15.03
CA ALA A 16 -18.32 27.53 15.69
C ALA A 16 -18.33 26.73 17.00
N GLU A 17 -18.13 25.41 16.90
CA GLU A 17 -17.51 24.52 17.91
C GLU A 17 -17.55 23.09 17.33
N ALA A 18 -16.55 22.67 16.55
CA ALA A 18 -15.32 22.05 17.03
C ALA A 18 -15.56 20.86 17.99
N GLN A 19 -15.28 19.67 17.44
CA GLN A 19 -14.86 18.45 18.15
C GLN A 19 -15.92 17.67 18.94
N ALA A 20 -16.43 16.60 18.33
CA ALA A 20 -16.52 15.29 19.00
C ALA A 20 -16.83 14.16 18.00
N GLN A 21 -15.94 13.15 17.98
CA GLN A 21 -16.21 11.73 17.67
C GLN A 21 -16.56 11.43 16.19
N ALA A 22 -15.64 11.05 15.29
CA ALA A 22 -14.54 10.08 15.41
C ALA A 22 -14.95 8.78 16.11
N ASN A 23 -15.04 7.72 15.29
CA ASN A 23 -15.31 6.31 15.57
C ASN A 23 -16.76 5.91 15.82
N ALA A 24 -17.32 5.11 14.90
CA ALA A 24 -17.62 3.70 15.18
C ALA A 24 -18.39 3.01 14.03
N ASN A 25 -17.69 2.09 13.33
CA ASN A 25 -18.22 0.83 12.77
C ASN A 25 -19.17 0.92 11.55
N ALA A 26 -19.12 0.07 10.54
CA ALA A 26 -18.33 -1.09 10.13
C ALA A 26 -18.56 -1.17 8.60
N ASP A 27 -17.64 -1.57 7.74
CA ASP A 27 -17.42 -3.00 7.45
C ASP A 27 -16.50 -3.05 6.21
N ALA A 28 -15.20 -3.21 6.45
CA ALA A 28 -14.20 -3.76 5.54
C ALA A 28 -12.81 -3.56 6.17
N ASN A 29 -12.68 -3.90 7.45
CA ASN A 29 -11.39 -4.30 8.01
C ASN A 29 -11.05 -5.67 7.42
N VAL A 30 -10.76 -5.70 6.12
CA VAL A 30 -9.83 -6.71 5.63
C VAL A 30 -8.49 -6.17 6.10
N VAL A 31 -8.02 -6.65 7.25
CA VAL A 31 -6.58 -6.86 7.42
C VAL A 31 -6.21 -7.82 6.29
N THR A 32 -6.06 -7.29 5.07
CA THR A 32 -5.39 -7.98 4.01
C THR A 32 -3.97 -8.03 4.51
N ALA A 33 -3.57 -9.19 5.03
CA ALA A 33 -2.18 -9.59 5.05
C ALA A 33 -1.55 -9.07 3.75
N PRO A 34 -0.41 -8.37 3.80
CA PRO A 34 0.09 -7.62 2.67
C PRO A 34 0.17 -8.58 1.48
N ALA A 35 -0.78 -8.43 0.57
CA ALA A 35 -0.96 -9.37 -0.50
C ALA A 35 0.28 -9.22 -1.38
N MET A 36 0.96 -10.32 -1.65
CA MET A 36 2.08 -10.28 -2.59
C MET A 36 1.59 -9.65 -3.89
N PRO A 37 2.35 -8.70 -4.48
CA PRO A 37 1.93 -8.07 -5.72
C PRO A 37 1.74 -9.14 -6.78
N ASP A 38 0.68 -9.00 -7.58
CA ASP A 38 0.39 -9.89 -8.73
C ASP A 38 1.57 -9.97 -9.73
N CYS A 39 2.46 -8.98 -9.71
CA CYS A 39 3.67 -8.94 -10.51
C CYS A 39 4.81 -9.84 -9.98
N LEU A 40 4.70 -10.43 -8.79
CA LEU A 40 5.72 -11.33 -8.22
C LEU A 40 6.03 -12.57 -9.08
N PRO A 41 5.04 -13.35 -9.57
CA PRO A 41 5.33 -14.47 -10.48
C PRO A 41 6.00 -14.01 -11.78
N ARG A 42 5.64 -12.82 -12.27
CA ARG A 42 6.28 -12.23 -13.44
C ARG A 42 7.72 -11.81 -13.16
N LEU A 43 7.97 -11.21 -11.99
CA LEU A 43 9.31 -10.87 -11.53
C LEU A 43 10.18 -12.13 -11.42
N LEU A 44 9.67 -13.21 -10.82
CA LEU A 44 10.39 -14.48 -10.71
C LEU A 44 10.76 -15.05 -12.08
N GLN A 45 9.84 -14.99 -13.04
CA GLN A 45 10.11 -15.42 -14.41
C GLN A 45 11.22 -14.57 -15.06
N LEU A 46 11.13 -13.25 -15.00
CA LEU A 46 12.16 -12.33 -15.54
C LEU A 46 13.52 -12.55 -14.87
N LEU A 47 13.55 -12.77 -13.56
CA LEU A 47 14.76 -13.10 -12.81
C LEU A 47 15.36 -14.45 -13.23
N ALA A 48 14.54 -15.46 -13.51
CA ALA A 48 14.99 -16.76 -13.99
C ALA A 48 15.52 -16.70 -15.44
N GLU A 49 14.98 -15.80 -16.25
CA GLU A 49 15.45 -15.51 -17.61
C GLU A 49 16.70 -14.61 -17.63
N GLY A 50 17.03 -13.98 -16.49
CA GLY A 50 18.13 -13.01 -16.38
C GLY A 50 17.80 -11.69 -17.11
N ASP A 51 16.53 -11.35 -17.18
CA ASP A 51 16.04 -10.21 -17.93
C ASP A 51 16.14 -8.92 -17.11
N SER A 52 16.60 -7.84 -17.75
CA SER A 52 16.75 -6.53 -17.11
C SER A 52 15.40 -5.85 -16.86
N ASP A 53 14.34 -6.27 -17.54
CA ASP A 53 12.95 -5.91 -17.22
C ASP A 53 12.57 -6.31 -15.77
N ALA A 54 13.27 -7.28 -15.16
CA ALA A 54 13.10 -7.60 -13.74
C ALA A 54 13.43 -6.41 -12.82
N ILE A 55 14.46 -5.63 -13.18
CA ILE A 55 14.90 -4.48 -12.39
C ILE A 55 13.86 -3.36 -12.50
N ASP A 56 13.36 -3.11 -13.70
CA ASP A 56 12.34 -2.08 -13.96
C ASP A 56 11.04 -2.40 -13.22
N LEU A 57 10.56 -3.64 -13.35
CA LEU A 57 9.36 -4.11 -12.67
C LEU A 57 9.51 -4.12 -11.14
N TRP A 58 10.71 -4.44 -10.62
CA TRP A 58 10.99 -4.31 -9.19
C TRP A 58 10.93 -2.86 -8.72
N GLN A 59 11.56 -1.92 -9.43
CA GLN A 59 11.58 -0.49 -9.06
C GLN A 59 10.18 0.13 -9.14
N GLU A 60 9.41 -0.19 -10.19
CA GLU A 60 8.04 0.30 -10.36
C GLU A 60 7.12 -0.15 -9.22
N HIS A 61 7.33 -1.37 -8.70
CA HIS A 61 6.53 -1.95 -7.62
C HIS A 61 7.27 -2.04 -6.28
N GLU A 62 8.38 -1.34 -6.10
CA GLU A 62 9.29 -1.52 -4.95
C GLU A 62 8.57 -1.26 -3.62
N GLY A 63 7.70 -0.25 -3.58
CA GLY A 63 6.90 0.06 -2.38
C GLY A 63 5.92 -1.06 -2.01
N GLN A 64 5.37 -1.77 -3.00
CA GLN A 64 4.47 -2.90 -2.77
C GLN A 64 5.26 -4.14 -2.33
N PHE A 65 6.44 -4.36 -2.93
CA PHE A 65 7.36 -5.43 -2.50
C PHE A 65 7.88 -5.19 -1.09
N ASN A 66 8.25 -3.97 -0.71
CA ASN A 66 8.66 -3.64 0.66
C ASN A 66 7.54 -3.80 1.69
N ALA A 67 6.28 -3.62 1.29
CA ALA A 67 5.13 -3.83 2.16
C ALA A 67 4.80 -5.33 2.33
N ALA A 68 5.07 -6.15 1.31
CA ALA A 68 4.75 -7.58 1.31
C ALA A 68 5.91 -8.48 1.78
N LEU A 69 7.15 -8.08 1.54
CA LEU A 69 8.36 -8.81 1.94
C LEU A 69 8.91 -8.28 3.27
N ALA A 70 9.70 -9.12 3.96
CA ALA A 70 10.51 -8.62 5.06
C ALA A 70 11.48 -7.54 4.54
N PRO A 71 11.70 -6.43 5.28
CA PRO A 71 12.53 -5.33 4.82
C PRO A 71 13.97 -5.75 4.51
N GLN A 72 14.52 -6.73 5.24
CA GLN A 72 15.82 -7.33 4.92
C GLN A 72 15.83 -8.08 3.59
N THR A 73 14.74 -8.76 3.25
CA THR A 73 14.62 -9.47 1.96
C THR A 73 14.51 -8.47 0.82
N ALA A 74 13.65 -7.47 0.94
CA ALA A 74 13.48 -6.45 -0.10
C ALA A 74 14.80 -5.70 -0.39
N LEU A 75 15.53 -5.30 0.66
CA LEU A 75 16.85 -4.69 0.50
C LEU A 75 17.86 -5.62 -0.20
N ARG A 76 17.87 -6.90 0.14
CA ARG A 76 18.76 -7.89 -0.49
C ARG A 76 18.41 -8.14 -1.96
N VAL A 77 17.12 -8.21 -2.28
CA VAL A 77 16.65 -8.37 -3.66
C VAL A 77 17.00 -7.13 -4.48
N GLY A 78 16.73 -5.92 -3.97
CA GLY A 78 17.12 -4.68 -4.63
C GLY A 78 18.63 -4.55 -4.82
N ALA A 79 19.44 -4.98 -3.85
CA ALA A 79 20.89 -5.03 -3.98
C ALA A 79 21.34 -6.04 -5.04
N ALA A 80 20.76 -7.24 -5.07
CA ALA A 80 21.08 -8.27 -6.07
C ALA A 80 20.73 -7.79 -7.49
N LEU A 81 19.56 -7.16 -7.67
CA LEU A 81 19.14 -6.56 -8.94
C LEU A 81 20.10 -5.47 -9.42
N GLN A 82 20.57 -4.58 -8.52
CA GLN A 82 21.56 -3.56 -8.86
C GLN A 82 22.94 -4.13 -9.24
N ASN A 83 23.27 -5.33 -8.75
CA ASN A 83 24.52 -6.03 -9.10
C ASN A 83 24.34 -7.01 -10.27
N PHE A 84 23.17 -7.01 -10.94
CA PHE A 84 22.82 -7.98 -12.00
C PHE A 84 22.88 -9.44 -11.53
N GLU A 85 22.72 -9.68 -10.22
CA GLU A 85 22.68 -11.02 -9.63
C GLU A 85 21.25 -11.57 -9.62
N PHE A 86 20.70 -11.81 -10.83
CA PHE A 86 19.32 -12.25 -11.01
C PHE A 86 19.03 -13.61 -10.34
N ASP A 87 19.98 -14.56 -10.40
CA ASP A 87 19.86 -15.86 -9.74
C ASP A 87 19.76 -15.73 -8.20
N ALA A 88 20.57 -14.82 -7.61
CA ALA A 88 20.53 -14.56 -6.18
C ALA A 88 19.21 -13.88 -5.77
N ALA A 89 18.71 -12.93 -6.56
CA ALA A 89 17.41 -12.29 -6.36
C ALA A 89 16.26 -13.32 -6.49
N HIS A 90 16.34 -14.23 -7.47
CA HIS A 90 15.38 -15.29 -7.67
C HIS A 90 15.36 -16.27 -6.49
N ALA A 91 16.53 -16.74 -6.04
CA ALA A 91 16.66 -17.62 -4.89
C ALA A 91 16.14 -16.97 -3.59
N LEU A 92 16.33 -15.66 -3.46
CA LEU A 92 15.82 -14.87 -2.34
C LEU A 92 14.30 -14.81 -2.32
N LEU A 93 13.66 -14.57 -3.46
CA LEU A 93 12.21 -14.49 -3.57
C LEU A 93 11.54 -15.88 -3.53
N ALA A 94 12.15 -16.88 -4.17
CA ALA A 94 11.68 -18.27 -4.15
C ALA A 94 11.87 -18.93 -2.78
N GLY A 95 12.87 -18.49 -2.01
CA GLY A 95 13.19 -18.97 -0.67
C GLY A 95 12.45 -18.25 0.46
N VAL A 96 11.61 -17.26 0.18
CA VAL A 96 10.74 -16.64 1.18
C VAL A 96 9.53 -17.54 1.41
N PRO A 97 9.45 -18.29 2.53
CA PRO A 97 8.16 -18.82 2.93
C PRO A 97 7.24 -17.63 3.18
N ALA A 98 5.99 -17.69 2.71
CA ALA A 98 4.94 -16.69 2.97
C ALA A 98 4.60 -16.49 4.48
N ALA A 99 5.44 -17.01 5.39
CA ALA A 99 5.28 -16.96 6.84
C ALA A 99 6.66 -16.95 7.52
N ALA A 100 7.26 -15.76 7.66
CA ALA A 100 8.16 -15.51 8.79
C ALA A 100 7.34 -14.94 9.95
N ALA A 101 6.47 -15.77 10.51
CA ALA A 101 6.10 -15.67 11.91
C ALA A 101 7.28 -16.19 12.73
N GLN A 102 8.12 -15.29 13.22
CA GLN A 102 9.15 -15.56 14.22
C GLN A 102 9.36 -14.25 14.99
N ALA A 103 9.29 -14.15 16.31
CA ALA A 103 8.70 -14.93 17.40
C ALA A 103 8.62 -13.95 18.58
#